data_AF-A0A511DD48-F1
#
_entry.id   AF-A0A511DD48-F1
#
_cell.length_a   1.000
_cell.length_b   1.000
_cell.length_c   1.000
_cell.angle_alpha   90.00
_cell.angle_beta   90.00
_cell.angle_gamma   90.00
#
_symmetry.space_group_name_H-M   'P 1'
#
loop_
_entity.id
_entity.type
_entity.pdbx_description
1 polymer ?
#
loop_
_entity_poly.entity_id
_entity_poly.type
_entity_poly.pdbx_seq_one_letter_code
_entity_poly.pdbx_strand_id
1 'polypeptide(L)'
;MELAQWNAIAVPPGTPIELFARWRGVAPDMGNLGRATLDALLRLLDDPQTPSFFALWEGFGWIHGSPFVVIVGSDRKVPPALPREVVDGPRLRLPYRDHIVFSGSLREAVRFGRTWSWGEFETQSPTLFWAADRSWCVASEIDFDSTLVGGTVGLIDAILRSPDLDAWPVDPDDSLACDGDAVNR
;
A
#
# COMPACT_ATOMS: atom_id res chain seq x y z
N MET A 1 5.31 -16.53 14.93
CA MET A 1 6.17 -16.96 13.81
C MET A 1 6.94 -15.73 13.35
N GLU A 2 8.20 -15.89 12.95
CA GLU A 2 9.12 -14.76 12.78
C GLU A 2 9.05 -14.22 11.33
N LEU A 3 8.88 -12.90 11.20
CA LEU A 3 8.64 -12.22 9.93
C LEU A 3 9.96 -11.71 9.34
N ALA A 4 10.21 -12.02 8.07
CA ALA A 4 11.38 -11.52 7.35
C ALA A 4 11.22 -10.03 7.04
N GLN A 5 12.17 -9.20 7.49
CA GLN A 5 12.24 -7.80 7.12
C GLN A 5 13.24 -7.59 6.00
N TRP A 6 12.84 -6.84 4.96
CA TRP A 6 13.72 -6.57 3.83
C TRP A 6 15.04 -5.94 4.27
N ASN A 7 14.98 -4.95 5.16
CA ASN A 7 16.17 -4.24 5.65
C ASN A 7 17.12 -5.15 6.44
N ALA A 8 16.61 -6.18 7.12
CA ALA A 8 17.43 -7.09 7.91
C ALA A 8 18.22 -8.09 7.04
N ILE A 9 17.72 -8.39 5.83
CA ILE A 9 18.39 -9.27 4.85
C ILE A 9 19.28 -8.48 3.89
N ALA A 10 18.85 -7.27 3.50
CA ALA A 10 19.50 -6.48 2.45
C ALA A 10 20.63 -5.56 2.95
N VAL A 11 20.75 -5.34 4.27
CA VAL A 11 21.70 -4.40 4.86
C VAL A 11 22.75 -5.13 5.72
N PRO A 12 24.05 -5.03 5.42
CA PRO A 12 25.10 -5.66 6.23
C PRO A 12 25.09 -5.19 7.69
N PRO A 13 25.38 -6.07 8.66
CA PRO A 13 25.43 -5.71 10.09
C PRO A 13 26.30 -4.47 10.35
N GLY A 14 25.76 -3.51 11.10
CA GLY A 14 26.45 -2.25 11.45
C GLY A 14 26.36 -1.14 10.40
N THR A 15 25.67 -1.36 9.28
CA THR A 15 25.33 -0.29 8.32
C THR A 15 24.10 0.47 8.81
N PRO A 16 24.15 1.82 8.89
CA PRO A 16 22.97 2.60 9.23
C PRO A 16 21.84 2.32 8.23
N ILE A 17 20.70 1.85 8.72
CA ILE A 17 19.47 1.79 7.92
C ILE A 17 19.00 3.24 7.75
N GLU A 18 19.37 3.87 6.65
CA GLU A 18 18.71 5.10 6.25
C GLU A 18 17.31 4.71 5.76
N LEU A 19 16.27 5.13 6.50
CA LEU A 19 14.84 5.01 6.15
C LEU A 19 14.48 5.52 4.74
N PHE A 20 15.45 6.13 4.03
CA PHE A 20 15.32 6.71 2.70
C PHE A 20 16.42 6.24 1.72
N ALA A 21 17.11 5.12 1.97
CA ALA A 21 18.12 4.60 1.04
C ALA A 21 17.46 4.13 -0.28
N ARG A 22 17.41 5.07 -1.24
CA ARG A 22 16.78 4.97 -2.55
C ARG A 22 17.56 4.05 -3.50
N TRP A 23 17.26 2.77 -3.49
CA TRP A 23 17.50 1.90 -4.64
C TRP A 23 16.17 1.53 -5.27
N ARG A 24 15.76 2.30 -6.29
CA ARG A 24 14.56 1.99 -7.09
C ARG A 24 14.72 0.57 -7.67
N GLY A 25 13.75 -0.29 -7.40
CA GLY A 25 13.70 -1.65 -7.95
C GLY A 25 14.48 -2.70 -7.16
N VAL A 26 14.96 -2.39 -5.95
CA VAL A 26 15.64 -3.36 -5.07
C VAL A 26 14.84 -3.58 -3.78
N ALA A 27 14.35 -2.53 -3.13
CA ALA A 27 13.54 -2.63 -1.92
C ALA A 27 12.03 -2.49 -2.20
N PRO A 28 11.15 -3.14 -1.41
CA PRO A 28 9.72 -2.85 -1.41
C PRO A 28 9.47 -1.39 -1.00
N ASP A 29 8.43 -0.78 -1.59
CA ASP A 29 8.01 0.57 -1.21
C ASP A 29 7.24 0.51 0.12
N MET A 30 7.71 1.24 1.13
CA MET A 30 6.99 1.41 2.39
C MET A 30 5.59 1.98 2.13
N GLY A 31 4.56 1.31 2.64
CA GLY A 31 3.18 1.79 2.51
C GLY A 31 2.59 1.74 1.11
N ASN A 32 3.22 1.00 0.19
CA ASN A 32 2.76 0.91 -1.18
C ASN A 32 3.03 -0.47 -1.79
N LEU A 33 1.99 -1.08 -2.34
CA LEU A 33 2.14 -2.24 -3.19
C LEU A 33 2.54 -1.79 -4.59
N GLY A 34 3.81 -2.01 -4.95
CA GLY A 34 4.35 -1.64 -6.25
C GLY A 34 3.50 -2.18 -7.42
N ARG A 35 3.46 -1.44 -8.54
CA ARG A 35 2.48 -1.67 -9.62
C ARG A 35 2.43 -3.12 -10.12
N ALA A 36 3.56 -3.76 -10.35
CA ALA A 36 3.61 -5.14 -10.84
C ALA A 36 3.04 -6.14 -9.82
N THR A 37 3.39 -5.97 -8.55
CA THR A 37 2.88 -6.78 -7.43
C THR A 37 1.39 -6.56 -7.22
N LEU A 38 0.92 -5.31 -7.33
CA LEU A 38 -0.51 -4.99 -7.31
C LEU A 38 -1.24 -5.69 -8.47
N ASP A 39 -0.76 -5.59 -9.70
CA ASP A 39 -1.36 -6.27 -10.85
C ASP A 39 -1.38 -7.81 -10.67
N ALA A 40 -0.34 -8.39 -10.05
CA ALA A 40 -0.30 -9.81 -9.74
C ALA A 40 -1.33 -10.21 -8.68
N LEU A 41 -1.45 -9.45 -7.59
CA LEU A 41 -2.42 -9.69 -6.55
C LEU A 41 -3.86 -9.54 -7.07
N LEU A 42 -4.15 -8.48 -7.85
CA LEU A 42 -5.48 -8.25 -8.40
C LEU A 42 -5.95 -9.40 -9.30
N ARG A 43 -5.05 -10.06 -10.03
CA ARG A 43 -5.39 -11.26 -10.83
C ARG A 43 -5.88 -12.43 -9.98
N LEU A 44 -5.36 -12.57 -8.76
CA LEU A 44 -5.75 -13.64 -7.83
C LEU A 44 -7.04 -13.31 -7.08
N LEU A 45 -7.33 -12.01 -6.90
CA LEU A 45 -8.53 -11.50 -6.25
C LEU A 45 -9.72 -11.31 -7.22
N ASP A 46 -9.49 -11.40 -8.55
CA ASP A 46 -10.45 -11.02 -9.59
C ASP A 46 -11.72 -11.87 -9.55
N ASP A 47 -12.76 -11.32 -8.92
CA ASP A 47 -14.15 -11.71 -9.11
C ASP A 47 -14.92 -10.52 -9.70
N PRO A 48 -15.19 -10.50 -11.01
CA PRO A 48 -15.83 -9.36 -11.66
C PRO A 48 -17.28 -9.14 -11.20
N GLN A 49 -17.90 -10.11 -10.52
CA GLN A 49 -19.27 -9.98 -10.01
C GLN A 49 -19.33 -9.30 -8.64
N THR A 50 -18.21 -9.25 -7.93
CA THR A 50 -18.15 -8.75 -6.56
C THR A 50 -17.56 -7.34 -6.54
N PRO A 51 -18.34 -6.31 -6.18
CA PRO A 51 -17.82 -4.96 -6.03
C PRO A 51 -16.71 -4.91 -4.98
N SER A 52 -15.76 -4.00 -5.16
CA SER A 52 -14.71 -3.74 -4.19
C SER A 52 -14.86 -2.37 -3.55
N PHE A 53 -14.42 -2.28 -2.31
CA PHE A 53 -14.22 -1.03 -1.61
C PHE A 53 -12.72 -0.76 -1.49
N PHE A 54 -12.35 0.50 -1.52
CA PHE A 54 -10.98 0.97 -1.38
C PHE A 54 -10.93 2.09 -0.35
N ALA A 55 -9.89 2.12 0.45
CA ALA A 55 -9.63 3.15 1.43
C ALA A 55 -8.25 3.74 1.16
N LEU A 56 -8.19 5.06 0.98
CA LEU A 56 -6.97 5.81 0.80
C LEU A 56 -6.71 6.65 2.03
N TRP A 57 -5.53 6.51 2.64
CA TRP A 57 -5.18 7.31 3.81
C TRP A 57 -5.15 8.80 3.47
N GLU A 58 -5.89 9.60 4.25
CA GLU A 58 -6.00 11.04 3.97
C GLU A 58 -4.70 11.82 4.21
N GLY A 59 -3.76 11.23 4.96
CA GLY A 59 -2.50 11.88 5.31
C GLY A 59 -1.49 11.94 4.17
N PHE A 60 -1.78 11.30 3.03
CA PHE A 60 -0.99 11.48 1.83
C PHE A 60 -1.06 12.94 1.35
N GLY A 61 0.01 13.70 1.60
CA GLY A 61 0.05 15.14 1.32
C GLY A 61 -0.28 15.50 -0.15
N TRP A 62 0.01 14.60 -1.09
CA TRP A 62 -0.29 14.80 -2.52
C TRP A 62 -1.78 14.90 -2.82
N ILE A 63 -2.67 14.41 -1.95
CA ILE A 63 -4.12 14.56 -2.09
C ILE A 63 -4.53 16.04 -2.04
N HIS A 64 -3.89 16.82 -1.16
CA HIS A 64 -4.34 18.16 -0.78
C HIS A 64 -3.69 19.29 -1.58
N GLY A 65 -2.55 19.02 -2.24
CA GLY A 65 -1.78 20.07 -2.91
C GLY A 65 -1.13 21.03 -1.91
N SER A 66 -0.94 22.30 -2.28
CA SER A 66 -0.33 23.29 -1.39
C SER A 66 -1.26 23.67 -0.21
N PRO A 67 -0.73 23.85 1.02
CA PRO A 67 0.69 23.94 1.38
C PRO A 67 1.35 22.59 1.71
N PHE A 68 0.61 21.48 1.70
CA PHE A 68 1.14 20.15 2.04
C PHE A 68 2.18 19.64 1.04
N VAL A 69 2.05 20.05 -0.23
CA VAL A 69 3.06 19.84 -1.27
C VAL A 69 3.44 21.17 -1.90
N VAL A 70 4.74 21.36 -2.10
CA VAL A 70 5.34 22.53 -2.74
C VAL A 70 6.34 22.11 -3.81
N ILE A 71 6.53 22.95 -4.82
CA ILE A 71 7.60 22.79 -5.81
C ILE A 71 8.76 23.67 -5.37
N VAL A 72 9.86 23.04 -4.96
CA VAL A 72 11.05 23.78 -4.51
C VAL A 72 11.58 24.64 -5.67
N GLY A 73 11.80 25.93 -5.40
CA GLY A 73 12.24 26.90 -6.40
C GLY A 73 11.11 27.46 -7.27
N SER A 74 9.84 27.27 -6.90
CA SER A 74 8.70 27.85 -7.59
C SER A 74 7.63 28.35 -6.60
N ASP A 75 7.04 29.51 -6.90
CA ASP A 75 5.86 30.03 -6.16
C ASP A 75 4.54 29.46 -6.68
N ARG A 76 4.58 28.52 -7.64
CA ARG A 76 3.39 27.89 -8.20
C ARG A 76 2.69 27.05 -7.13
N LYS A 77 1.40 27.33 -6.90
CA LYS A 77 0.54 26.48 -6.08
C LYS A 77 0.29 25.15 -6.77
N VAL A 78 0.43 24.06 -6.02
CA VAL A 78 0.06 22.71 -6.44
C VAL A 78 -1.43 22.54 -6.15
N PRO A 79 -2.27 22.26 -7.16
CA PRO A 79 -3.68 21.97 -6.92
C PRO A 79 -3.85 20.64 -6.17
N PRO A 80 -4.97 20.43 -5.46
CA PRO A 80 -5.29 19.12 -4.91
C PRO A 80 -5.41 18.07 -6.03
N ALA A 81 -5.01 16.84 -5.73
CA ALA A 81 -5.07 15.73 -6.69
C ALA A 81 -6.49 15.17 -6.85
N LEU A 82 -7.34 15.34 -5.83
CA LEU A 82 -8.72 14.87 -5.84
C LEU A 82 -9.70 16.06 -5.79
N PRO A 83 -10.85 15.97 -6.48
CA PRO A 83 -11.93 16.92 -6.33
C PRO A 83 -12.43 17.02 -4.89
N ARG A 84 -12.98 18.17 -4.50
CA ARG A 84 -13.41 18.41 -3.12
C ARG A 84 -14.49 17.43 -2.67
N GLU A 85 -15.41 17.07 -3.56
CA GLU A 85 -16.46 16.09 -3.33
C GLU A 85 -15.93 14.68 -3.00
N VAL A 86 -14.73 14.35 -3.48
CA VAL A 86 -14.04 13.09 -3.15
C VAL A 86 -13.38 13.20 -1.78
N VAL A 87 -12.70 14.32 -1.51
CA VAL A 87 -12.02 14.58 -0.22
C VAL A 87 -13.02 14.62 0.95
N ASP A 88 -14.19 15.23 0.72
CA ASP A 88 -15.30 15.32 1.67
C ASP A 88 -16.18 14.05 1.69
N GLY A 89 -15.76 12.98 0.99
CA GLY A 89 -16.48 11.72 0.86
C GLY A 89 -16.53 10.87 2.14
N PRO A 90 -17.13 9.68 2.08
CA PRO A 90 -17.26 8.77 3.22
C PRO A 90 -15.91 8.41 3.85
N ARG A 91 -15.89 8.27 5.18
CA ARG A 91 -14.67 8.01 5.97
C ARG A 91 -14.71 6.63 6.61
N LEU A 92 -13.60 5.90 6.50
CA LEU A 92 -13.26 4.80 7.39
C LEU A 92 -12.28 5.34 8.44
N ARG A 93 -12.70 5.31 9.70
CA ARG A 93 -11.89 5.78 10.83
C ARG A 93 -11.27 4.58 11.54
N LEU A 94 -9.96 4.47 11.45
CA LEU A 94 -9.15 3.52 12.21
C LEU A 94 -8.37 4.30 13.28
N PRO A 95 -7.87 3.64 14.34
CA PRO A 95 -6.99 4.30 15.30
C PRO A 95 -5.87 5.04 14.58
N TYR A 96 -5.74 6.35 14.86
CA TYR A 96 -4.69 7.24 14.32
C TYR A 96 -4.71 7.50 12.80
N ARG A 97 -5.67 6.93 12.05
CA ARG A 97 -5.70 7.00 10.59
C ARG A 97 -7.14 7.10 10.06
N ASP A 98 -7.44 8.24 9.45
CA ASP A 98 -8.67 8.44 8.68
C ASP A 98 -8.42 8.14 7.20
N HIS A 99 -9.38 7.47 6.56
CA HIS A 99 -9.29 7.08 5.17
C HIS A 99 -10.53 7.53 4.39
N ILE A 100 -10.31 8.05 3.18
CA ILE A 100 -11.38 8.33 2.21
C ILE A 100 -11.77 7.00 1.58
N VAL A 101 -13.08 6.69 1.56
CA VAL A 101 -13.60 5.42 1.03
C VAL A 101 -14.17 5.60 -0.36
N PHE A 102 -13.81 4.67 -1.23
CA PHE A 102 -14.24 4.54 -2.61
C PHE A 102 -14.88 3.18 -2.83
N SER A 103 -15.70 3.05 -3.87
CA SER A 103 -16.27 1.79 -4.31
C SER A 103 -16.19 1.68 -5.83
N GLY A 104 -15.93 0.49 -6.35
CA GLY A 104 -15.86 0.28 -7.79
C GLY A 104 -15.49 -1.16 -8.18
N SER A 105 -15.11 -1.32 -9.45
CA SER A 105 -14.50 -2.57 -9.90
C SER A 105 -13.11 -2.73 -9.27
N LEU A 106 -12.74 -3.96 -8.91
CA LEU A 106 -11.41 -4.30 -8.40
C LEU A 106 -10.27 -3.70 -9.24
N ARG A 107 -10.43 -3.68 -10.57
CA ARG A 107 -9.41 -3.18 -11.51
C ARG A 107 -9.13 -1.68 -11.36
N GLU A 108 -10.00 -0.93 -10.70
CA GLU A 108 -9.79 0.50 -10.44
C GLU A 108 -8.72 0.76 -9.37
N ALA A 109 -8.27 -0.26 -8.63
CA ALA A 109 -7.19 -0.15 -7.64
C ALA A 109 -5.89 0.45 -8.21
N VAL A 110 -5.59 0.22 -9.50
CA VAL A 110 -4.36 0.74 -10.15
C VAL A 110 -4.42 2.22 -10.50
N ARG A 111 -5.60 2.85 -10.35
CA ARG A 111 -5.81 4.27 -10.64
C ARG A 111 -5.49 5.19 -9.47
N PHE A 112 -5.28 4.63 -8.29
CA PHE A 112 -4.78 5.38 -7.14
C PHE A 112 -3.31 5.71 -7.38
N GLY A 113 -2.93 6.95 -7.08
CA GLY A 113 -1.59 7.45 -7.40
C GLY A 113 -1.53 8.95 -7.49
N ARG A 114 -0.31 9.44 -7.74
CA ARG A 114 -0.03 10.85 -7.93
C ARG A 114 0.56 11.10 -9.30
N THR A 115 0.25 12.26 -9.87
CA THR A 115 0.94 12.75 -11.06
C THR A 115 2.00 13.76 -10.65
N TRP A 116 3.25 13.49 -11.04
CA TRP A 116 4.37 14.39 -10.80
C TRP A 116 4.25 15.67 -11.62
N SER A 117 4.99 16.71 -11.24
CA SER A 117 5.00 17.99 -11.95
C SER A 117 5.51 17.89 -13.40
N TRP A 118 6.25 16.82 -13.72
CA TRP A 118 6.71 16.49 -15.07
C TRP A 118 5.76 15.55 -15.85
N GLY A 119 4.56 15.26 -15.31
CA GLY A 119 3.48 14.56 -16.01
C GLY A 119 3.49 13.03 -15.88
N GLU A 120 4.47 12.44 -15.21
CA GLU A 120 4.51 11.01 -14.93
C GLU A 120 3.50 10.63 -13.84
N PHE A 121 2.73 9.56 -14.07
CA PHE A 121 1.84 9.00 -13.06
C PHE A 121 2.54 7.88 -12.30
N GLU A 122 2.59 8.01 -10.98
CA GLU A 122 3.11 7.00 -10.08
C GLU A 122 1.95 6.36 -9.33
N THR A 123 1.77 5.05 -9.52
CA THR A 123 0.74 4.27 -8.84
C THR A 123 1.02 4.22 -7.34
N GLN A 124 -0.01 4.51 -6.55
CA GLN A 124 -0.08 4.27 -5.11
C GLN A 124 -1.21 3.25 -4.90
N SER A 125 -0.93 2.08 -4.34
CA SER A 125 -2.00 1.16 -3.96
C SER A 125 -2.94 1.79 -2.92
N PRO A 126 -4.22 1.42 -2.89
CA PRO A 126 -5.07 1.74 -1.75
C PRO A 126 -4.42 1.24 -0.45
N THR A 127 -4.57 2.02 0.63
CA THR A 127 -4.06 1.64 1.96
C THR A 127 -4.80 0.42 2.48
N LEU A 128 -6.11 0.35 2.25
CA LEU A 128 -6.90 -0.87 2.44
C LEU A 128 -7.84 -1.08 1.26
N PHE A 129 -8.15 -2.34 0.93
CA PHE A 129 -9.21 -2.67 -0.01
C PHE A 129 -9.79 -4.05 0.28
N TRP A 130 -11.09 -4.23 0.04
CA TRP A 130 -11.80 -5.45 0.39
C TRP A 130 -12.99 -5.71 -0.54
N ALA A 131 -13.36 -6.98 -0.67
CA ALA A 131 -14.56 -7.36 -1.40
C ALA A 131 -15.82 -7.00 -0.61
N ALA A 132 -16.90 -6.64 -1.31
CA ALA A 132 -18.18 -6.31 -0.70
C ALA A 132 -18.79 -7.49 0.08
N ASP A 133 -18.50 -8.73 -0.34
CA ASP A 133 -18.91 -9.96 0.35
C ASP A 133 -17.98 -10.37 1.51
N ARG A 134 -16.90 -9.62 1.74
CA ARG A 134 -15.85 -9.86 2.74
C ARG A 134 -15.10 -11.19 2.57
N SER A 135 -15.08 -11.75 1.36
CA SER A 135 -14.30 -12.96 1.05
C SER A 135 -12.79 -12.76 1.14
N TRP A 136 -12.33 -11.51 1.01
CA TRP A 136 -10.94 -11.10 1.19
C TRP A 136 -10.80 -9.62 1.60
N CYS A 137 -9.64 -9.30 2.18
CA CYS A 137 -9.22 -7.95 2.56
C CYS A 137 -7.70 -7.83 2.38
N VAL A 138 -7.24 -6.67 1.93
CA VAL A 138 -5.83 -6.33 1.75
C VAL A 138 -5.53 -5.04 2.50
N ALA A 139 -4.41 -5.00 3.22
CA ALA A 139 -3.92 -3.82 3.93
C ALA A 139 -2.44 -3.60 3.62
N SER A 140 -2.13 -2.46 3.01
CA SER A 140 -0.78 -1.96 2.76
C SER A 140 -0.57 -0.77 3.70
N GLU A 141 -0.20 -1.08 4.95
CA GLU A 141 -0.07 -0.06 6.00
C GLU A 141 1.12 0.85 5.71
N ILE A 142 0.94 2.16 5.93
CA ILE A 142 1.91 3.18 5.49
C ILE A 142 3.29 3.04 6.13
N ASP A 143 3.34 2.39 7.30
CA ASP A 143 4.54 2.18 8.10
C ASP A 143 5.19 0.80 7.87
N PHE A 144 4.63 -0.05 6.99
CA PHE A 144 5.16 -1.39 6.70
C PHE A 144 5.76 -1.49 5.30
N ASP A 145 6.79 -2.33 5.15
CA ASP A 145 7.37 -2.75 3.87
C ASP A 145 6.62 -3.93 3.24
N SER A 146 5.58 -4.39 3.92
CA SER A 146 4.83 -5.60 3.63
C SER A 146 3.34 -5.29 3.52
N THR A 147 2.63 -6.12 2.75
CA THR A 147 1.17 -6.00 2.59
C THR A 147 0.50 -7.25 3.12
N LEU A 148 -0.49 -7.06 3.98
CA LEU A 148 -1.27 -8.14 4.54
C LEU A 148 -2.44 -8.48 3.63
N VAL A 149 -2.64 -9.78 3.42
CA VAL A 149 -3.82 -10.30 2.72
C VAL A 149 -4.51 -11.31 3.62
N GLY A 150 -5.78 -11.04 3.92
CA GLY A 150 -6.68 -11.98 4.58
C GLY A 150 -7.74 -12.46 3.61
N GLY A 151 -8.14 -13.72 3.70
CA GLY A 151 -9.20 -14.26 2.86
C GLY A 151 -9.42 -15.75 3.07
N THR A 152 -10.13 -16.38 2.14
CA THR A 152 -10.37 -17.83 2.18
C THR A 152 -9.05 -18.62 2.08
N VAL A 153 -9.02 -19.83 2.64
CA VAL A 153 -7.86 -20.73 2.55
C VAL A 153 -7.42 -20.93 1.10
N GLY A 154 -8.37 -21.14 0.17
CA GLY A 154 -8.04 -21.33 -1.23
C GLY A 154 -7.38 -20.11 -1.90
N LEU A 155 -7.77 -18.90 -1.51
CA LEU A 155 -7.13 -17.67 -1.97
C LEU A 155 -5.71 -17.53 -1.38
N ILE A 156 -5.56 -17.73 -0.08
CA ILE A 156 -4.25 -17.65 0.58
C ILE A 156 -3.28 -18.69 0.01
N ASP A 157 -3.73 -19.93 -0.21
CA ASP A 157 -2.95 -20.97 -0.87
C ASP A 157 -2.55 -20.58 -2.29
N ALA A 158 -3.40 -19.87 -3.03
CA ALA A 158 -3.08 -19.38 -4.37
C ALA A 158 -2.02 -18.27 -4.34
N ILE A 159 -2.10 -17.37 -3.37
CA ILE A 159 -1.11 -16.30 -3.15
C ILE A 159 0.25 -16.91 -2.79
N LEU A 160 0.30 -17.81 -1.80
CA LEU A 160 1.54 -18.45 -1.34
C LEU A 160 2.23 -19.29 -2.43
N ARG A 161 1.49 -19.77 -3.43
CA ARG A 161 2.03 -20.53 -4.56
C ARG A 161 2.32 -19.67 -5.80
N SER A 162 2.01 -18.39 -5.77
CA SER A 162 2.20 -17.50 -6.91
C SER A 162 3.69 -17.18 -7.09
N PRO A 163 4.31 -17.49 -8.24
CA PRO A 163 5.71 -17.13 -8.49
C PRO A 163 5.89 -15.61 -8.70
N ASP A 164 4.80 -14.87 -8.90
CA ASP A 164 4.81 -13.42 -9.10
C ASP A 164 4.77 -12.64 -7.78
N LEU A 165 4.61 -13.33 -6.63
CA LEU A 165 4.48 -12.74 -5.30
C LEU A 165 5.48 -13.39 -4.34
N ASP A 166 6.23 -12.56 -3.60
CA ASP A 166 6.96 -13.03 -2.42
C ASP A 166 6.02 -12.96 -1.23
N ALA A 167 5.55 -14.11 -0.76
CA ALA A 167 4.49 -14.20 0.23
C ALA A 167 4.80 -15.26 1.29
N TRP A 168 4.52 -14.92 2.54
CA TRP A 168 4.71 -15.79 3.70
C TRP A 168 3.42 -15.86 4.53
N PRO A 169 3.10 -17.02 5.12
CA PRO A 169 2.02 -17.12 6.09
C PRO A 169 2.37 -16.35 7.35
N VAL A 170 1.39 -15.67 7.91
CA VAL A 170 1.52 -14.89 9.15
C VAL A 170 0.36 -15.19 10.08
N ASP A 171 0.63 -15.26 11.37
CA ASP A 171 -0.38 -15.37 12.42
C ASP A 171 -0.83 -13.98 12.90
N PRO A 172 -2.06 -13.83 13.42
CA PRO A 172 -2.57 -12.54 13.90
C PRO A 172 -1.74 -11.87 15.01
N ASP A 173 -0.96 -12.67 15.74
CA ASP A 173 -0.11 -12.21 16.85
C ASP A 173 1.34 -11.95 16.41
N ASP A 174 1.66 -12.14 15.12
CA ASP A 174 2.99 -11.88 14.60
C ASP A 174 3.26 -10.36 14.56
N SER A 175 4.43 -9.95 15.04
CA SER A 175 4.82 -8.54 15.09
C SER A 175 5.35 -8.08 13.74
N LEU A 176 4.61 -7.20 13.08
CA LEU A 176 5.00 -6.53 11.82
C LEU A 176 5.76 -5.22 12.04
N ALA A 177 6.07 -4.88 13.30
CA ALA A 177 6.85 -3.69 13.63
C ALA A 177 8.25 -3.79 13.04
N CYS A 178 8.86 -2.64 12.73
CA CYS A 178 10.20 -2.56 12.15
C CYS A 178 11.32 -3.15 13.05
N ASP A 179 11.04 -3.46 14.30
CA ASP A 179 11.92 -4.13 15.27
C ASP A 179 11.39 -5.50 15.73
N GLY A 180 10.34 -6.02 15.08
CA GLY A 180 9.68 -7.28 15.43
C GLY A 180 10.46 -8.55 15.09
N ASP A 181 11.61 -8.42 14.41
CA ASP A 181 12.42 -9.54 13.96
C ASP A 181 13.38 -10.05 15.06
N ALA A 182 13.39 -11.37 15.28
CA ALA A 182 14.34 -12.07 16.15
C ALA A 182 15.23 -13.08 15.38
N VAL A 183 14.98 -13.31 14.08
CA VAL A 183 15.73 -14.21 13.18
C VAL A 183 17.03 -13.55 12.73
N ASN A 184 16.97 -12.27 12.34
CA ASN A 184 18.12 -11.54 11.81
C ASN A 184 18.81 -10.68 12.88
N ARG A 185 19.32 -11.30 13.95
CA ARG A 185 20.22 -10.65 14.92
C ARG A 185 21.70 -10.69 14.51
#